data_AF-A0A931TCQ2-F1
#
_entry.id   AF-A0A931TCQ2-F1
#
_cell.length_a   1.000
_cell.length_b   1.000
_cell.length_c   1.000
_cell.angle_alpha   90.00
_cell.angle_beta   90.00
_cell.angle_gamma   90.00
#
_symmetry.space_group_name_H-M   'P 1'
#
loop_
_entity.id
_entity.type
_entity.pdbx_description
1 polymer ?
#
loop_
_entity_poly.entity_id
_entity_poly.type
_entity_poly.pdbx_seq_one_letter_code
_entity_poly.pdbx_strand_id
1 'polypeptide(L)' 'MARGEDSFREFEATSLFCPRCRRATAARKKLLLVLPSGNKYDYLCSECGTAVGGKTDNDPTDFYRTQAPPRPR' A
#
# COMPACT_ATOMS: atom_id res chain seq x y z
N MET A 1 2.77 -15.88 27.31
CA MET A 1 3.70 -14.83 26.84
C MET A 1 3.04 -14.11 25.68
N ALA A 2 2.21 -13.09 25.95
CA ALA A 2 1.58 -12.28 24.90
C ALA A 2 2.63 -11.27 24.41
N ARG A 3 3.11 -11.47 23.17
CA ARG A 3 4.11 -10.59 22.56
C ARG A 3 3.41 -9.29 22.18
N GLY A 4 3.72 -8.24 22.93
CA GLY A 4 3.17 -6.91 22.73
C GLY A 4 3.49 -6.36 21.34
N GLU A 5 2.48 -5.72 20.77
CA GLU A 5 2.59 -4.44 20.08
C GLU A 5 3.28 -4.44 18.71
N ASP A 6 2.74 -5.21 17.76
CA ASP A 6 2.79 -4.84 16.34
C ASP A 6 1.83 -3.66 16.10
N SER A 7 2.14 -2.51 16.70
CA SER A 7 1.31 -1.30 16.65
C SER A 7 1.99 -0.15 15.91
N PHE A 8 3.10 -0.42 15.21
CA PHE A 8 3.57 0.46 14.13
C PHE A 8 2.67 0.23 12.91
N ARG A 9 1.38 0.57 13.07
CA ARG A 9 0.47 0.77 11.94
C ARG A 9 1.16 1.85 11.11
N GLU A 10 1.71 1.45 9.97
CA GLU A 10 2.42 2.32 9.05
C GLU A 10 1.67 3.65 8.98
N PHE A 11 2.34 4.73 9.37
CA PHE A 11 1.81 6.09 9.32
C PHE A 11 1.72 6.49 7.85
N GLU A 12 0.77 5.89 7.15
CA GLU A 12 0.48 6.25 5.79
C GLU A 12 -0.12 7.64 5.81
N ALA A 13 0.46 8.52 4.98
CA ALA A 13 0.00 9.88 4.75
C ALA A 13 -1.48 9.84 4.36
N THR A 14 -2.34 9.85 5.38
CA THR A 14 -3.78 9.63 5.22
C THR A 14 -4.39 10.81 4.48
N SER A 15 -3.70 11.96 4.38
CA SER A 15 -4.10 13.12 3.60
C SER A 15 -3.02 13.55 2.61
N LEU A 16 -3.35 13.54 1.32
CA LEU A 16 -2.55 14.13 0.25
C LEU A 16 -3.33 15.25 -0.44
N PHE A 17 -2.60 16.25 -0.96
CA PHE A 17 -3.19 17.31 -1.75
C PHE A 17 -3.64 16.76 -3.10
N CYS A 18 -4.93 16.85 -3.39
CA CYS A 18 -5.44 16.48 -4.71
C CYS A 18 -5.48 17.73 -5.61
N PRO A 19 -4.81 17.73 -6.78
CA PRO A 19 -4.85 18.86 -7.71
C PRO A 19 -6.26 19.10 -8.29
N ARG A 20 -7.11 18.08 -8.30
CA ARG A 20 -8.48 18.15 -8.84
C ARG A 20 -9.48 18.73 -7.82
N CYS A 21 -9.39 18.32 -6.56
CA CYS A 21 -10.22 18.84 -5.47
C CYS A 21 -9.66 20.14 -4.86
N ARG A 22 -8.40 20.50 -5.17
CA ARG A 22 -7.66 21.65 -4.62
C ARG A 22 -7.70 21.72 -3.09
N ARG A 23 -7.74 20.55 -2.43
CA ARG A 23 -7.80 20.41 -0.98
C ARG A 23 -6.97 19.20 -0.55
N ALA A 24 -6.48 19.24 0.68
CA ALA A 24 -5.94 18.06 1.35
C ALA A 24 -7.10 17.10 1.62
N THR A 25 -7.12 15.98 0.90
CA THR A 25 -8.18 14.97 0.98
C THR A 25 -7.58 13.65 1.43
N ALA A 26 -8.40 12.79 2.02
CA ALA A 26 -7.92 11.50 2.46
C ALA A 26 -7.43 10.66 1.26
N ALA A 27 -6.19 10.21 1.27
CA ALA A 27 -5.62 9.34 0.24
C ALA A 27 -5.77 7.88 0.67
N ARG A 28 -6.27 7.04 -0.24
CA ARG A 28 -6.33 5.59 -0.06
C ARG A 28 -5.19 4.96 -0.81
N LYS A 29 -4.35 4.17 -0.11
CA LYS A 29 -3.40 3.29 -0.76
C LYS A 29 -4.14 2.15 -1.46
N LYS A 30 -3.77 1.87 -2.71
CA LYS A 30 -4.22 0.68 -3.42
C LYS A 30 -2.99 -0.03 -3.95
N LEU A 31 -2.84 -1.29 -3.57
CA LEU A 31 -1.82 -2.17 -4.14
C LEU A 31 -2.11 -2.35 -5.63
N LEU A 32 -1.20 -1.87 -6.47
CA LEU A 32 -1.32 -1.93 -7.92
C LEU A 32 -0.66 -3.20 -8.45
N LEU A 33 0.57 -3.49 -8.00
CA LEU A 33 1.32 -4.67 -8.42
C LEU A 33 2.17 -5.22 -7.26
N VAL A 34 2.27 -6.55 -7.24
CA VAL A 34 3.15 -7.32 -6.36
C VAL A 34 4.30 -7.82 -7.21
N LEU A 35 5.52 -7.37 -6.94
CA LEU A 35 6.72 -7.78 -7.68
C LEU A 35 7.66 -8.57 -6.75
N PRO A 36 8.53 -9.43 -7.30
CA PRO A 36 9.56 -10.11 -6.51
C PRO A 36 10.53 -9.14 -5.80
N SER A 37 10.70 -7.93 -6.36
CA SER A 37 11.55 -6.88 -5.81
C SER A 37 10.84 -6.00 -4.79
N GLY A 38 9.52 -6.10 -4.65
CA GLY A 38 8.73 -5.24 -3.79
C GLY A 38 7.31 -4.97 -4.28
N ASN A 39 6.54 -4.25 -3.48
CA ASN A 39 5.15 -3.94 -3.75
C ASN A 39 4.96 -2.51 -4.25
N LYS A 40 4.24 -2.34 -5.37
CA LYS A 40 3.89 -1.02 -5.92
C LYS A 40 2.47 -0.64 -5.50
N TYR A 41 2.36 0.49 -4.83
CA TYR A 41 1.12 1.09 -4.37
C TYR A 41 0.85 2.39 -5.11
N ASP A 42 -0.43 2.63 -5.40
CA ASP A 42 -0.95 3.88 -5.93
C ASP A 42 -1.79 4.57 -4.85
N TYR A 43 -1.59 5.88 -4.67
CA TYR A 43 -2.39 6.70 -3.79
C TYR A 43 -3.47 7.39 -4.60
N LEU A 44 -4.72 7.03 -4.30
CA LEU A 44 -5.89 7.61 -4.95
C LEU A 44 -6.60 8.55 -3.97
N CYS A 45 -7.08 9.69 -4.46
CA CYS A 45 -7.96 10.56 -3.69
C CYS A 45 -9.28 9.83 -3.37
N SER A 46 -9.69 9.79 -2.10
CA SER A 46 -10.96 9.13 -1.70
C SER A 46 -12.21 9.79 -2.28
N GLU A 47 -12.14 11.09 -2.56
CA GLU A 47 -13.27 11.89 -3.03
C GLU A 47 -13.46 11.80 -4.55
N CYS A 48 -12.37 11.89 -5.32
CA CYS A 48 -12.43 11.97 -6.78
C CYS A 48 -11.75 10.80 -7.51
N GLY A 49 -11.08 9.89 -6.80
CA GLY A 49 -10.37 8.75 -7.38
C GLY A 49 -9.16 9.12 -8.24
N THR A 50 -8.69 10.37 -8.19
CA THR A 50 -7.51 10.79 -8.96
C THR A 50 -6.24 10.29 -8.29
N ALA A 51 -5.30 9.75 -9.06
CA ALA A 51 -3.97 9.38 -8.59
C ALA A 51 -3.22 10.64 -8.13
N VAL A 52 -2.92 10.70 -6.85
CA VAL A 52 -2.20 11.80 -6.19
C VAL A 52 -0.72 11.48 -5.98
N GLY A 53 -0.33 10.21 -6.14
CA GLY A 53 1.06 9.77 -6.08
C GLY A 53 1.17 8.24 -6.07
N GLY A 54 2.38 7.73 -6.08
CA GLY A 54 2.65 6.29 -5.93
C GLY A 54 3.82 6.05 -4.99
N LYS A 55 3.76 4.94 -4.24
CA LYS A 55 4.87 4.45 -3.41
C LYS A 55 5.25 3.06 -3.91
N THR A 56 6.55 2.83 -4.06
CA THR A 56 7.08 1.48 -4.19
C THR A 56 7.71 1.12 -2.87
N ASP A 57 7.22 0.06 -2.26
CA ASP A 57 7.84 -0.57 -1.10
C ASP A 57 8.74 -1.70 -1.57
N ASN A 58 9.88 -1.90 -0.93
CA ASN A 58 10.80 -2.99 -1.29
C ASN A 58 10.51 -4.27 -0.48
N ASP A 59 9.41 -4.32 0.26
CA ASP A 59 8.99 -5.54 0.95
C ASP A 59 8.46 -6.60 -0.03
N PRO A 60 9.10 -7.78 -0.13
CA PRO A 60 8.67 -8.86 -1.00
C PRO A 60 7.72 -9.85 -0.28
N THR A 61 7.30 -9.58 0.96
CA THR A 61 6.52 -10.53 1.78
C THR A 61 5.20 -10.91 1.11
N ASP A 62 4.53 -9.94 0.51
CA ASP A 62 3.26 -10.15 -0.20
C ASP A 62 3.42 -10.98 -1.48
N PHE A 63 4.58 -10.87 -2.15
CA PHE A 63 4.94 -11.71 -3.27
C PHE A 63 5.06 -13.18 -2.83
N TYR A 64 5.80 -13.46 -1.76
CA TYR A 64 5.91 -14.82 -1.24
C TYR A 64 4.58 -15.36 -0.69
N ARG A 65 3.69 -14.49 -0.19
CA ARG A 65 2.36 -14.90 0.27
C ARG A 65 1.43 -15.29 -0.88
N THR A 66 1.54 -14.63 -2.04
CA THR A 66 0.77 -14.99 -3.24
C THR A 66 1.38 -16.18 -3.99
N GLN A 67 2.67 -16.43 -3.83
CA GLN A 67 3.30 -17.67 -4.25
C GLN A 67 2.85 -18.82 -3.33
N ALA A 68 1.73 -19.47 -3.69
CA ALA A 68 1.30 -20.72 -3.08
C ALA A 68 2.50 -21.69 -2.95
N PRO A 69 2.60 -22.45 -1.84
CA PRO A 69 3.71 -23.38 -1.68
C PRO A 69 3.72 -24.36 -2.87
N PRO A 70 4.91 -24.74 -3.38
CA PRO A 70 4.99 -25.75 -4.42
C PRO A 70 4.27 -27.01 -3.91
N ARG A 71 3.31 -27.50 -4.69
CA ARG A 71 2.64 -28.77 -4.39
C ARG A 71 3.73 -29.85 -4.33
N PRO A 72 3.85 -30.61 -3.22
CA PRO A 72 4.76 -31.75 -3.20
C PRO A 72 4.34 -32.72 -4.30
N ARG A 73 5.32 -33.14 -5.11
CA ARG A 73 5.13 -34.00 -6.28
C ARG A 73 5.01 -35.46 -5.86
#